data_AF-A0A455UHF5-F1
#
_entry.id   AF-A0A455UHF5-F1
#
_cell.length_a   1.000
_cell.length_b   1.000
_cell.length_c   1.000
_cell.angle_alpha   90.00
_cell.angle_beta   90.00
_cell.angle_gamma   90.00
#
_symmetry.space_group_name_H-M   'P 1'
#
loop_
_entity.id
_entity.type
_entity.pdbx_description
1 polymer ?
#
loop_
_entity_poly.entity_id
_entity_poly.type
_entity_poly.pdbx_seq_one_letter_code
_entity_poly.pdbx_strand_id
1 'polypeptide(L)'
;MALKYVDRDVLARNAGQLVEQLTGNDHPKVMSAIEHSARCMLPLTTRFRLPIPTGKPRWIAVSAQPESAQDGVQWNGIMMDISDQVSEEQRLRKLCDTDHLTELPNRRKLMVHLTNVASLSTRHGTPLSIMMIDIDHFKRLNDRWGHLHGDEVLKQLAAQAQTLLRCEDMIARLGGEEFMVVLPLTPLQQCHKLADRLRQAISVRDFGMGPGQVTLSIGVAEYRCGEPLTSLIERADQALYSAKDVGRDCVCFLR
;
A
#
# COMPACT_ATOMS: atom_id res chain seq x y z
N MET A 1 -25.12 20.00 1.10
CA MET A 1 -26.25 20.03 0.13
C MET A 1 -26.48 18.66 -0.55
N ALA A 2 -25.99 17.55 0.01
CA ALA A 2 -25.92 16.26 -0.70
C ALA A 2 -27.10 15.30 -0.46
N LEU A 3 -27.84 15.47 0.64
CA LEU A 3 -29.05 14.69 0.93
C LEU A 3 -30.31 15.27 0.26
N LYS A 4 -30.18 16.20 -0.69
CA LYS A 4 -31.33 16.77 -1.43
C LYS A 4 -32.11 15.72 -2.24
N TYR A 5 -31.48 14.59 -2.56
CA TYR A 5 -32.07 13.49 -3.33
C TYR A 5 -32.72 12.43 -2.44
N VAL A 6 -32.61 12.56 -1.11
CA VAL A 6 -33.28 11.70 -0.15
C VAL A 6 -34.44 12.50 0.43
N ASP A 7 -35.65 12.14 0.02
CA ASP A 7 -36.86 12.71 0.60
C ASP A 7 -36.97 12.24 2.06
N ARG A 8 -36.93 13.20 2.99
CA ARG A 8 -36.92 12.93 4.42
C ARG A 8 -38.24 12.33 4.90
N ASP A 9 -39.36 12.74 4.31
CA ASP A 9 -40.68 12.26 4.69
C ASP A 9 -40.90 10.85 4.15
N VAL A 10 -40.35 10.53 2.98
CA VAL A 10 -40.31 9.15 2.46
C VAL A 10 -39.40 8.28 3.32
N LEU A 11 -38.19 8.75 3.66
CA LEU A 11 -37.25 8.00 4.49
C LEU A 11 -37.81 7.70 5.89
N ALA A 12 -38.48 8.68 6.51
CA ALA A 12 -39.11 8.52 7.81
C ALA A 12 -40.25 7.50 7.80
N ARG A 13 -40.91 7.30 6.65
CA ARG A 13 -42.00 6.33 6.48
C ARG A 13 -41.49 4.96 6.04
N ASN A 14 -40.47 4.91 5.20
CA ASN A 14 -39.92 3.67 4.66
C ASN A 14 -38.44 3.80 4.28
N ALA A 15 -37.56 3.40 5.19
CA ALA A 15 -36.12 3.32 4.93
C ALA A 15 -35.72 2.15 4.00
N GLY A 16 -36.61 1.18 3.77
CA GLY A 16 -36.35 0.01 2.91
C GLY A 16 -36.03 0.39 1.46
N GLN A 17 -36.72 1.40 0.92
CA GLN A 17 -36.43 1.92 -0.43
C GLN A 17 -34.97 2.40 -0.59
N LEU A 18 -34.39 2.96 0.47
CA LEU A 18 -33.00 3.41 0.45
C LEU A 18 -32.03 2.22 0.52
N VAL A 19 -32.37 1.19 1.29
CA VAL A 19 -31.57 -0.03 1.42
C VAL A 19 -31.56 -0.84 0.11
N GLU A 20 -32.69 -0.89 -0.59
CA GLU A 20 -32.83 -1.52 -1.92
C GLU A 20 -31.95 -0.85 -2.99
N GLN A 21 -31.64 0.43 -2.84
CA GLN A 21 -30.76 1.16 -3.76
C GLN A 21 -29.27 0.88 -3.52
N LEU A 22 -28.90 0.27 -2.40
CA LEU A 22 -27.49 -0.04 -2.12
C LEU A 22 -26.97 -1.11 -3.09
N THR A 23 -25.72 -0.98 -3.50
CA THR A 23 -25.10 -1.85 -4.51
C THR A 23 -23.79 -2.46 -4.01
N GLY A 24 -23.37 -3.54 -4.65
CA GLY A 24 -22.13 -4.26 -4.30
C GLY A 24 -22.11 -4.71 -2.84
N ASN A 25 -20.98 -4.51 -2.16
CA ASN A 25 -20.79 -4.96 -0.78
C ASN A 25 -21.52 -4.10 0.28
N ASP A 26 -22.10 -2.95 -0.11
CA ASP A 26 -22.76 -2.06 0.86
C ASP A 26 -24.13 -2.59 1.28
N HIS A 27 -24.90 -3.20 0.37
CA HIS A 27 -26.21 -3.79 0.68
C HIS A 27 -26.13 -4.90 1.76
N PRO A 28 -25.35 -6.00 1.58
CA PRO A 28 -25.29 -7.07 2.57
C PRO A 28 -24.72 -6.59 3.92
N LYS A 29 -23.80 -5.63 3.90
CA LYS A 29 -23.23 -5.04 5.12
C LYS A 29 -24.28 -4.26 5.91
N VAL A 30 -25.07 -3.41 5.25
CA VAL A 30 -26.11 -2.62 5.90
C VAL A 30 -27.22 -3.53 6.42
N MET A 31 -27.67 -4.51 5.63
CA MET A 31 -28.66 -5.50 6.07
C MET A 31 -28.21 -6.25 7.32
N SER A 32 -26.98 -6.77 7.33
CA SER A 32 -26.41 -7.45 8.50
C SER A 32 -26.37 -6.55 9.74
N ALA A 33 -26.02 -5.26 9.58
CA ALA A 33 -26.00 -4.30 10.68
C ALA A 33 -27.41 -4.01 11.23
N ILE A 34 -28.41 -3.87 10.36
CA ILE A 34 -29.82 -3.67 10.75
C ILE A 34 -30.34 -4.90 11.49
N GLU A 35 -30.13 -6.11 10.96
CA GLU A 35 -30.56 -7.37 11.59
C GLU A 35 -29.91 -7.58 12.96
N HIS A 36 -28.62 -7.27 13.09
CA HIS A 36 -27.92 -7.36 14.36
C HIS A 36 -28.48 -6.34 15.38
N SER A 37 -28.67 -5.09 14.95
CA SER A 37 -29.28 -4.04 15.77
C SER A 37 -30.69 -4.42 16.24
N ALA A 38 -31.55 -4.91 15.33
CA ALA A 38 -32.93 -5.30 15.65
C ALA A 38 -32.99 -6.45 16.66
N ARG A 39 -32.16 -7.47 16.48
CA ARG A 39 -32.14 -8.66 17.34
C ARG A 39 -31.59 -8.37 18.74
N CYS A 40 -30.60 -7.49 18.84
CA CYS A 40 -29.89 -7.23 20.09
C CYS A 40 -30.31 -5.92 20.76
N MET A 41 -31.19 -5.13 20.15
CA MET A 41 -31.56 -3.78 20.60
C MET A 41 -30.32 -2.89 20.84
N LEU A 42 -29.35 -2.97 19.93
CA LEU A 42 -28.10 -2.19 19.98
C LEU A 42 -28.11 -1.04 18.96
N PRO A 43 -27.41 0.08 19.23
CA PRO A 43 -27.33 1.19 18.29
C PRO A 43 -26.85 0.76 16.89
N LEU A 44 -27.59 1.16 15.86
CA LEU A 44 -27.19 0.96 14.47
C LEU A 44 -26.19 2.04 14.08
N THR A 45 -24.91 1.68 13.95
CA THR A 45 -23.86 2.59 13.47
C THR A 45 -23.13 1.97 12.28
N THR A 46 -23.27 2.57 11.09
CA THR A 46 -22.62 2.05 9.88
C THR A 46 -22.32 3.15 8.87
N ARG A 47 -21.38 2.88 7.97
CA ARG A 47 -21.01 3.73 6.83
C ARG A 47 -21.18 2.94 5.53
N PHE A 48 -21.83 3.54 4.54
CA PHE A 48 -22.10 2.92 3.24
C PHE A 48 -22.11 3.96 2.11
N ARG A 49 -22.07 3.50 0.86
CA ARG A 49 -22.18 4.37 -0.31
C ARG A 49 -23.62 4.41 -0.79
N LEU A 50 -24.19 5.61 -0.85
CA LEU A 50 -25.50 5.85 -1.43
C LEU A 50 -25.32 6.27 -2.91
N PRO A 51 -25.82 5.51 -3.88
CA PRO A 51 -25.78 5.92 -5.27
C PRO A 51 -26.67 7.16 -5.50
N ILE A 52 -26.22 8.03 -6.40
CA ILE A 52 -26.99 9.22 -6.81
C ILE A 52 -27.33 9.06 -8.29
N PRO A 53 -28.60 9.29 -8.69
CA PRO A 53 -29.06 9.07 -10.07
C PRO A 53 -28.21 9.74 -11.16
N THR A 54 -27.64 10.92 -10.89
CA THR A 54 -26.87 11.70 -11.87
C THR A 54 -25.50 12.15 -11.34
N GLY A 55 -24.88 11.36 -10.44
CA GLY A 55 -23.61 11.79 -9.83
C GLY A 55 -22.76 10.68 -9.23
N LYS A 56 -21.63 11.08 -8.65
CA LYS A 56 -20.78 10.19 -7.87
C LYS A 56 -21.53 9.73 -6.62
N PRO A 57 -21.45 8.43 -6.25
CA PRO A 57 -21.98 7.95 -4.98
C PRO A 57 -21.46 8.77 -3.81
N ARG A 58 -22.30 9.01 -2.81
CA ARG A 58 -21.92 9.72 -1.58
C ARG A 58 -21.70 8.74 -0.45
N TRP A 59 -20.69 9.02 0.38
CA TRP A 59 -20.48 8.27 1.61
C TRP A 59 -21.43 8.78 2.68
N ILE A 60 -22.25 7.88 3.19
CA ILE A 60 -23.23 8.15 4.22
C ILE A 60 -22.83 7.45 5.51
N ALA A 61 -22.85 8.18 6.62
CA ALA A 61 -22.82 7.63 7.96
C ALA A 61 -24.21 7.67 8.57
N VAL A 62 -24.67 6.54 9.10
CA VAL A 62 -25.89 6.41 9.89
C VAL A 62 -25.52 6.09 11.33
N SER A 63 -26.15 6.79 12.27
CA SER A 63 -26.17 6.43 13.68
C SER A 63 -27.60 6.56 14.19
N ALA A 64 -28.18 5.46 14.66
CA ALA A 64 -29.57 5.40 15.11
C ALA A 64 -29.74 4.50 16.34
N GLN A 65 -30.65 4.90 17.21
CA GLN A 65 -31.05 4.13 18.39
C GLN A 65 -32.29 3.28 18.06
N PRO A 66 -32.27 1.98 18.35
CA PRO A 66 -33.45 1.14 18.21
C PRO A 66 -34.42 1.37 19.38
N GLU A 67 -35.69 1.41 19.07
CA GLU A 67 -36.80 1.43 20.03
C GLU A 67 -37.82 0.37 19.62
N SER A 68 -38.38 -0.34 20.59
CA SER A 68 -39.45 -1.31 20.33
C SER A 68 -40.71 -0.58 19.88
N ALA A 69 -41.28 -1.00 18.76
CA ALA A 69 -42.53 -0.48 18.20
C ALA A 69 -43.59 -1.61 18.13
N GLN A 70 -44.85 -1.25 17.83
CA GLN A 70 -45.97 -2.21 17.80
C GLN A 70 -45.71 -3.39 16.84
N ASP A 71 -45.06 -3.15 15.69
CA ASP A 71 -44.80 -4.17 14.66
C ASP A 71 -43.30 -4.32 14.32
N GLY A 72 -42.41 -4.13 15.30
CA GLY A 72 -40.97 -4.39 15.12
C GLY A 72 -40.07 -3.41 15.85
N VAL A 73 -38.99 -2.99 15.20
CA VAL A 73 -38.01 -2.05 15.74
C VAL A 73 -38.06 -0.76 14.91
N GLN A 74 -38.22 0.36 15.60
CA GLN A 74 -38.08 1.69 15.01
C GLN A 74 -36.67 2.20 15.30
N TRP A 75 -36.02 2.82 14.32
CA TRP A 75 -34.72 3.45 14.49
C TRP A 75 -34.84 4.97 14.44
N ASN A 76 -34.51 5.62 15.54
CA ASN A 76 -34.45 7.08 15.63
C ASN A 76 -32.99 7.51 15.55
N GLY A 77 -32.63 8.29 14.52
CA GLY A 77 -31.22 8.60 14.28
C GLY A 77 -30.96 9.67 13.25
N ILE A 78 -29.66 9.86 12.99
CA ILE A 78 -29.15 10.82 12.04
C ILE A 78 -28.44 10.12 10.89
N MET A 79 -28.54 10.74 9.72
CA MET A 79 -27.83 10.38 8.52
C MET A 79 -26.99 11.58 8.09
N MET A 80 -25.69 11.38 7.90
CA MET A 80 -24.75 12.43 7.53
C MET A 80 -24.00 12.06 6.26
N ASP A 81 -23.89 13.00 5.33
CA ASP A 81 -22.94 12.88 4.22
C ASP A 81 -21.53 13.15 4.76
N ILE A 82 -20.69 12.11 4.70
CA ILE A 82 -19.29 12.13 5.12
C ILE A 82 -18.35 12.05 3.90
N SER A 83 -18.83 12.35 2.69
CA SER A 83 -18.02 12.27 1.46
C SER A 83 -16.76 13.13 1.53
N ASP A 84 -16.88 14.37 2.01
CA ASP A 84 -15.73 15.28 2.13
C ASP A 84 -14.76 14.78 3.20
N GLN A 85 -15.27 14.26 4.33
CA GLN A 85 -14.45 13.65 5.37
C GLN A 85 -13.72 12.40 4.88
N VAL A 86 -14.40 11.49 4.18
CA VAL A 86 -13.78 10.29 3.60
C VAL A 86 -12.77 10.67 2.52
N SER A 87 -13.06 11.71 1.72
CA SER A 87 -12.13 12.22 0.73
C SER A 87 -10.88 12.82 1.39
N GLU A 88 -11.03 13.60 2.46
CA GLU A 88 -9.89 14.15 3.19
C GLU A 88 -9.14 13.08 3.96
N GLU A 89 -9.82 12.10 4.55
CA GLU A 89 -9.18 10.93 5.17
C GLU A 89 -8.37 10.15 4.12
N GLN A 90 -8.91 9.96 2.92
CA GLN A 90 -8.16 9.36 1.81
C GLN A 90 -7.01 10.25 1.35
N ARG A 91 -7.17 11.58 1.36
CA ARG A 91 -6.10 12.53 1.04
C ARG A 91 -4.98 12.48 2.08
N LEU A 92 -5.30 12.49 3.36
CA LEU A 92 -4.38 12.32 4.48
C LEU A 92 -3.70 10.95 4.47
N ARG A 93 -4.46 9.89 4.18
CA ARG A 93 -3.89 8.56 3.96
C ARG A 93 -2.91 8.56 2.79
N LYS A 94 -3.21 9.24 1.68
CA LYS A 94 -2.29 9.43 0.55
C LYS A 94 -1.10 10.34 0.87
N LEU A 95 -1.24 11.29 1.81
CA LEU A 95 -0.17 12.18 2.24
C LEU A 95 0.92 11.44 3.06
N CYS A 96 0.62 10.27 3.62
CA CYS A 96 1.61 9.37 4.20
C CYS A 96 2.04 8.26 3.22
N ASP A 97 2.27 8.59 1.95
CA ASP A 97 2.79 7.67 0.92
C ASP A 97 4.33 7.61 0.91
N THR A 98 5.00 8.47 1.66
CA THR A 98 6.46 8.58 1.70
C THR A 98 7.03 8.11 3.04
N ASP A 99 8.27 7.65 3.01
CA ASP A 99 9.11 7.47 4.17
C ASP A 99 9.68 8.84 4.59
N HIS A 100 9.48 9.19 5.86
CA HIS A 100 9.91 10.46 6.44
C HIS A 100 11.43 10.72 6.42
N LEU A 101 12.26 9.67 6.38
CA LEU A 101 13.72 9.83 6.44
C LEU A 101 14.31 10.00 5.06
N THR A 102 13.93 9.13 4.12
CA THR A 102 14.50 9.05 2.78
C THR A 102 13.69 9.78 1.71
N GLU A 103 12.49 10.25 2.06
CA GLU A 103 11.50 10.86 1.17
C GLU A 103 11.01 9.97 0.02
N LEU A 104 11.50 8.72 -0.05
CA LEU A 104 11.04 7.71 -0.99
C LEU A 104 9.59 7.34 -0.72
N PRO A 105 8.88 6.77 -1.71
CA PRO A 105 7.72 5.94 -1.45
C PRO A 105 7.94 4.97 -0.27
N ASN A 106 6.91 4.78 0.55
CA ASN A 106 6.93 3.76 1.60
C ASN A 106 6.38 2.42 1.08
N ARG A 107 6.49 1.39 1.93
CA ARG A 107 5.96 0.04 1.66
C ARG A 107 4.54 0.06 1.09
N ARG A 108 3.62 0.85 1.66
CA ARG A 108 2.22 0.87 1.23
C ARG A 108 2.09 1.41 -0.20
N LYS A 109 2.73 2.53 -0.52
CA LYS A 109 2.69 3.11 -1.87
C LYS A 109 3.26 2.13 -2.91
N LEU A 110 4.38 1.50 -2.58
CA LEU A 110 5.04 0.52 -3.43
C LEU A 110 4.16 -0.71 -3.70
N MET A 111 3.48 -1.26 -2.69
CA MET A 111 2.59 -2.42 -2.87
C MET A 111 1.41 -2.12 -3.79
N VAL A 112 0.84 -0.91 -3.70
CA VAL A 112 -0.21 -0.46 -4.61
C VAL A 112 0.33 -0.37 -6.04
N HIS A 113 1.52 0.21 -6.20
CA HIS A 113 2.16 0.30 -7.52
C HIS A 113 2.48 -1.08 -8.11
N LEU A 114 3.08 -1.98 -7.33
CA LEU A 114 3.39 -3.36 -7.74
C LEU A 114 2.13 -4.11 -8.19
N THR A 115 1.03 -3.99 -7.43
CA THR A 115 -0.26 -4.59 -7.81
C THR A 115 -0.74 -4.10 -9.17
N ASN A 116 -0.66 -2.80 -9.42
CA ASN A 116 -1.09 -2.20 -10.68
C ASN A 116 -0.22 -2.67 -11.86
N VAL A 117 1.11 -2.63 -11.69
CA VAL A 117 2.06 -3.02 -12.75
C VAL A 117 1.99 -4.51 -13.04
N ALA A 118 1.83 -5.36 -12.03
CA ALA A 118 1.66 -6.80 -12.23
C ALA A 118 0.39 -7.12 -13.01
N SER A 119 -0.72 -6.44 -12.72
CA SER A 119 -1.96 -6.59 -13.50
C SER A 119 -1.76 -6.23 -14.99
N LEU A 120 -1.00 -5.16 -15.27
CA LEU A 120 -0.64 -4.77 -16.64
C LEU A 120 0.29 -5.80 -17.29
N SER A 121 1.30 -6.30 -16.55
CA SER A 121 2.22 -7.35 -17.01
C SER A 121 1.47 -8.62 -17.39
N THR A 122 0.53 -9.09 -16.56
CA THR A 122 -0.35 -10.23 -16.87
C THR A 122 -1.19 -9.99 -18.12
N ARG A 123 -1.76 -8.79 -18.26
CA ARG A 123 -2.63 -8.46 -19.39
C ARG A 123 -1.88 -8.38 -20.72
N HIS A 124 -0.67 -7.83 -20.71
CA HIS A 124 0.08 -7.52 -21.92
C HIS A 124 1.23 -8.48 -22.20
N GLY A 125 1.49 -9.44 -21.30
CA GLY A 125 2.60 -10.40 -21.42
C GLY A 125 3.97 -9.73 -21.37
N THR A 126 4.09 -8.58 -20.70
CA THR A 126 5.36 -7.83 -20.60
C THR A 126 6.13 -8.22 -19.35
N PRO A 127 7.47 -8.26 -19.38
CA PRO A 127 8.26 -8.63 -18.21
C PRO A 127 8.11 -7.62 -17.08
N LEU A 128 8.21 -8.08 -15.84
CA LEU A 128 8.19 -7.28 -14.62
C LEU A 128 9.18 -7.92 -13.66
N SER A 129 10.12 -7.15 -13.13
CA SER A 129 11.05 -7.64 -12.10
C SER A 129 11.00 -6.79 -10.85
N ILE A 130 11.41 -7.37 -9.73
CA ILE A 130 11.65 -6.66 -8.47
C ILE A 130 13.06 -6.93 -7.95
N MET A 131 13.55 -6.01 -7.12
CA MET A 131 14.77 -6.16 -6.33
C MET A 131 14.46 -5.93 -4.86
N MET A 132 14.90 -6.82 -3.98
CA MET A 132 14.97 -6.59 -2.55
C MET A 132 16.40 -6.26 -2.17
N ILE A 133 16.60 -5.17 -1.43
CA ILE A 133 17.92 -4.60 -1.13
C ILE A 133 18.03 -4.42 0.37
N ASP A 134 19.19 -4.78 0.92
CA ASP A 134 19.53 -4.61 2.33
C ASP A 134 20.95 -4.09 2.45
N ILE A 135 21.16 -3.16 3.40
CA ILE A 135 22.50 -2.65 3.71
C ILE A 135 23.22 -3.64 4.62
N ASP A 136 24.34 -4.15 4.14
CA ASP A 136 25.13 -5.12 4.89
C ASP A 136 25.65 -4.53 6.20
N HIS A 137 25.47 -5.29 7.28
CA HIS A 137 25.96 -4.94 8.61
C HIS A 137 25.50 -3.55 9.12
N PHE A 138 24.32 -3.07 8.69
CA PHE A 138 23.81 -1.75 9.06
C PHE A 138 23.74 -1.52 10.57
N LYS A 139 23.38 -2.55 11.36
CA LYS A 139 23.45 -2.47 12.82
C LYS A 139 24.86 -2.15 13.34
N ARG A 140 25.90 -2.82 12.82
CA ARG A 140 27.30 -2.56 13.23
C ARG A 140 27.75 -1.16 12.82
N LEU A 141 27.28 -0.67 11.68
CA LEU A 141 27.51 0.71 11.24
C LEU A 141 26.90 1.69 12.24
N ASN A 142 25.64 1.49 12.62
CA ASN A 142 24.97 2.32 13.64
C ASN A 142 25.66 2.24 15.01
N ASP A 143 26.07 1.06 15.44
CA ASP A 143 26.76 0.87 16.73
C ASP A 143 28.10 1.61 16.77
N ARG A 144 28.78 1.73 15.62
CA ARG A 144 30.11 2.37 15.52
C ARG A 144 30.04 3.88 15.27
N TRP A 145 29.11 4.34 14.43
CA TRP A 145 29.06 5.73 13.94
C TRP A 145 27.82 6.51 14.40
N GLY A 146 26.91 5.85 15.12
CA GLY A 146 25.67 6.41 15.62
C GLY A 146 24.54 6.39 14.59
N HIS A 147 23.31 6.33 15.10
CA HIS A 147 22.10 6.27 14.27
C HIS A 147 21.94 7.45 13.31
N LEU A 148 22.36 8.66 13.71
CA LEU A 148 22.28 9.84 12.84
C LEU A 148 23.14 9.69 11.58
N HIS A 149 24.27 8.98 11.69
CA HIS A 149 25.13 8.69 10.54
C HIS A 149 24.53 7.59 9.67
N GLY A 150 23.95 6.54 10.26
CA GLY A 150 23.21 5.53 9.50
C GLY A 150 22.01 6.12 8.75
N ASP A 151 21.31 7.07 9.35
CA ASP A 151 20.23 7.82 8.71
C ASP A 151 20.71 8.57 7.45
N GLU A 152 21.90 9.16 7.52
CA GLU A 152 22.52 9.84 6.38
C GLU A 152 22.94 8.85 5.28
N VAL A 153 23.46 7.66 5.66
CA VAL A 153 23.74 6.58 4.71
C VAL A 153 22.46 6.16 3.97
N LEU A 154 21.34 6.01 4.67
CA LEU A 154 20.06 5.66 4.06
C LEU A 154 19.57 6.71 3.07
N LYS A 155 19.69 8.01 3.40
CA LYS A 155 19.36 9.11 2.50
C LYS A 155 20.23 9.12 1.25
N GLN A 156 21.53 8.93 1.41
CA GLN A 156 22.47 8.91 0.30
C GLN A 156 22.28 7.70 -0.61
N LEU A 157 21.97 6.52 -0.06
CA LEU A 157 21.57 5.34 -0.82
C LEU A 157 20.32 5.63 -1.64
N ALA A 158 19.28 6.19 -1.01
CA ALA A 158 18.03 6.54 -1.69
C ALA A 158 18.27 7.51 -2.86
N ALA A 159 19.07 8.55 -2.65
CA ALA A 159 19.44 9.50 -3.70
C ALA A 159 20.23 8.80 -4.83
N GLN A 160 21.23 7.98 -4.48
CA GLN A 160 22.05 7.27 -5.46
C GLN A 160 21.19 6.33 -6.32
N ALA A 161 20.30 5.56 -5.69
CA ALA A 161 19.43 4.65 -6.40
C ALA A 161 18.51 5.39 -7.37
N GLN A 162 17.92 6.52 -6.97
CA GLN A 162 17.08 7.33 -7.86
C GLN A 162 17.81 7.81 -9.13
N THR A 163 19.13 8.07 -9.07
CA THR A 163 19.91 8.46 -10.27
C THR A 163 20.05 7.35 -11.32
N LEU A 164 19.86 6.09 -10.92
CA LEU A 164 20.00 4.93 -11.81
C LEU A 164 18.67 4.44 -12.39
N LEU A 165 17.55 4.92 -11.84
CA LEU A 165 16.21 4.47 -12.14
C LEU A 165 15.53 5.38 -13.17
N ARG A 166 14.65 4.78 -13.98
CA ARG A 166 13.83 5.49 -14.96
C ARG A 166 12.58 6.07 -14.29
N CYS A 167 11.83 6.88 -15.04
CA CYS A 167 10.59 7.47 -14.53
C CYS A 167 9.52 6.43 -14.18
N GLU A 168 9.49 5.31 -14.90
CA GLU A 168 8.57 4.21 -14.67
C GLU A 168 8.99 3.27 -13.53
N ASP A 169 10.24 3.31 -13.11
CA ASP A 169 10.76 2.49 -12.02
C ASP A 169 10.38 3.13 -10.67
N MET A 170 10.14 2.30 -9.66
CA MET A 170 9.84 2.79 -8.31
C MET A 170 10.71 2.12 -7.27
N ILE A 171 11.53 2.90 -6.59
CA ILE A 171 12.18 2.50 -5.34
C ILE A 171 11.37 2.98 -4.14
N ALA A 172 11.34 2.17 -3.09
CA ALA A 172 10.74 2.51 -1.82
C ALA A 172 11.56 1.93 -0.67
N ARG A 173 11.44 2.56 0.50
CA ARG A 173 11.93 1.99 1.75
C ARG A 173 10.82 1.19 2.42
N LEU A 174 11.10 -0.05 2.77
CA LEU A 174 10.13 -0.94 3.42
C LEU A 174 10.10 -0.72 4.94
N GLY A 175 11.25 -0.39 5.52
CA GLY A 175 11.48 -0.15 6.94
C GLY A 175 12.94 -0.49 7.30
N GLY A 176 13.48 0.08 8.37
CA GLY A 176 14.88 -0.17 8.75
C GLY A 176 15.85 0.15 7.62
N GLU A 177 16.67 -0.82 7.23
CA GLU A 177 17.64 -0.77 6.13
C GLU A 177 17.16 -1.40 4.83
N GLU A 178 15.89 -1.82 4.76
CA GLU A 178 15.34 -2.58 3.64
C GLU A 178 14.69 -1.67 2.60
N PHE A 179 15.06 -1.89 1.34
CA PHE A 179 14.49 -1.21 0.17
C PHE A 179 13.97 -2.22 -0.83
N MET A 180 12.95 -1.84 -1.58
CA MET A 180 12.49 -2.61 -2.74
C MET A 180 12.33 -1.72 -3.96
N VAL A 181 12.72 -2.27 -5.11
CA VAL A 181 12.59 -1.63 -6.42
C VAL A 181 11.63 -2.44 -7.27
N VAL A 182 10.69 -1.77 -7.92
CA VAL A 182 9.77 -2.33 -8.93
C VAL A 182 10.18 -1.82 -10.30
N LEU A 183 10.35 -2.74 -11.26
CA LEU A 183 10.89 -2.48 -12.59
C LEU A 183 9.92 -3.00 -13.65
N PRO A 184 8.95 -2.18 -14.10
CA PRO A 184 8.11 -2.51 -15.23
C PRO A 184 8.94 -2.77 -16.49
N LEU A 185 8.44 -3.61 -17.39
CA LEU A 185 9.04 -3.87 -18.71
C LEU A 185 10.50 -4.35 -18.65
N THR A 186 10.92 -4.93 -17.52
CA THR A 186 12.32 -5.29 -17.27
C THR A 186 12.44 -6.79 -16.99
N PRO A 187 13.08 -7.57 -17.88
CA PRO A 187 13.34 -9.00 -17.65
C PRO A 187 14.46 -9.22 -16.63
N LEU A 188 14.53 -10.41 -16.05
CA LEU A 188 15.45 -10.75 -14.96
C LEU A 188 16.91 -10.38 -15.24
N GLN A 189 17.39 -10.61 -16.46
CA GLN A 189 18.77 -10.32 -16.83
C GLN A 189 19.10 -8.82 -16.77
N GLN A 190 18.17 -7.96 -17.18
CA GLN A 190 18.35 -6.51 -17.11
C GLN A 190 18.22 -6.01 -15.67
N CYS A 191 17.27 -6.57 -14.93
CA CYS A 191 17.13 -6.35 -13.49
C CYS A 191 18.44 -6.64 -12.74
N HIS A 192 19.03 -7.82 -12.97
CA HIS A 192 20.31 -8.20 -12.38
C HIS A 192 21.45 -7.23 -12.72
N LYS A 193 21.55 -6.77 -13.98
CA LYS A 193 22.56 -5.78 -14.38
C LYS A 193 22.37 -4.45 -13.67
N LEU A 194 21.14 -3.97 -13.53
CA LEU A 194 20.83 -2.74 -12.80
C LEU A 194 21.15 -2.90 -11.30
N ALA A 195 20.83 -4.06 -10.71
CA ALA A 195 21.15 -4.37 -9.32
C ALA A 195 22.66 -4.33 -9.07
N ASP A 196 23.46 -4.98 -9.92
CA ASP A 196 24.91 -5.00 -9.75
C ASP A 196 25.54 -3.61 -9.95
N ARG A 197 25.01 -2.79 -10.88
CA ARG A 197 25.44 -1.38 -11.00
C ARG A 197 25.15 -0.58 -9.73
N LEU A 198 23.98 -0.75 -9.13
CA LEU A 198 23.64 -0.08 -7.87
C LEU A 198 24.58 -0.53 -6.75
N ARG A 199 24.78 -1.84 -6.60
CA ARG A 199 25.71 -2.41 -5.63
C ARG A 199 27.11 -1.83 -5.77
N GLN A 200 27.67 -1.84 -6.98
CA GLN A 200 29.00 -1.30 -7.26
C GLN A 200 29.08 0.22 -6.98
N ALA A 201 28.05 0.99 -7.35
CA ALA A 201 28.01 2.42 -7.10
C ALA A 201 28.01 2.76 -5.60
N ILE A 202 27.41 1.90 -4.78
CA ILE A 202 27.40 2.05 -3.32
C ILE A 202 28.73 1.59 -2.71
N SER A 203 29.29 0.47 -3.16
CA SER A 203 30.52 -0.08 -2.57
C SER A 203 31.75 0.81 -2.74
N VAL A 204 31.85 1.56 -3.84
CA VAL A 204 32.97 2.48 -4.07
C VAL A 204 32.76 3.88 -3.47
N ARG A 205 31.56 4.19 -2.97
CA ARG A 205 31.22 5.50 -2.44
C ARG A 205 31.77 5.68 -1.02
N ASP A 206 32.27 6.87 -0.74
CA ASP A 206 32.59 7.29 0.62
C ASP A 206 31.37 7.94 1.27
N PHE A 207 30.92 7.38 2.38
CA PHE A 207 29.83 7.89 3.19
C PHE A 207 30.33 8.72 4.40
N GLY A 208 31.58 9.19 4.37
CA GLY A 208 32.24 9.87 5.48
C GLY A 208 32.98 8.91 6.43
N MET A 209 33.19 7.66 5.99
CA MET A 209 33.87 6.60 6.75
C MET A 209 35.06 6.01 5.98
N GLY A 210 35.31 6.49 4.77
CA GLY A 210 36.18 5.88 3.77
C GLY A 210 35.40 5.02 2.77
N PRO A 211 35.95 4.80 1.56
CA PRO A 211 35.32 3.95 0.54
C PRO A 211 35.29 2.49 0.98
N GLY A 212 34.31 1.72 0.48
CA GLY A 212 34.20 0.29 0.77
C GLY A 212 33.61 -0.07 2.13
N GLN A 213 33.15 0.90 2.92
CA GLN A 213 32.57 0.64 4.24
C GLN A 213 31.08 0.25 4.20
N VAL A 214 30.39 0.52 3.09
CA VAL A 214 28.96 0.23 2.92
C VAL A 214 28.80 -0.64 1.69
N THR A 215 28.21 -1.82 1.86
CA THR A 215 27.89 -2.76 0.77
C THR A 215 26.43 -3.16 0.82
N LEU A 216 25.93 -3.69 -0.30
CA LEU A 216 24.55 -4.13 -0.43
C LEU A 216 24.48 -5.62 -0.76
N SER A 217 23.57 -6.31 -0.08
CA SER A 217 23.04 -7.59 -0.55
C SER A 217 21.75 -7.33 -1.32
N ILE A 218 21.61 -7.95 -2.49
CA ILE A 218 20.43 -7.75 -3.36
C ILE A 218 19.87 -9.08 -3.84
N GLY A 219 18.59 -9.31 -3.62
CA GLY A 219 17.83 -10.41 -4.20
C GLY A 219 16.96 -9.92 -5.35
N VAL A 220 17.02 -10.56 -6.51
CA VAL A 220 16.20 -10.19 -7.67
C VAL A 220 15.29 -11.33 -8.11
N ALA A 221 14.08 -10.99 -8.57
CA ALA A 221 13.12 -11.94 -9.09
C ALA A 221 12.28 -11.32 -10.21
N GLU A 222 12.00 -12.12 -11.25
CA GLU A 222 11.06 -11.77 -12.32
C GLU A 222 9.68 -12.38 -12.05
N TYR A 223 8.63 -11.59 -12.27
CA TYR A 223 7.23 -11.96 -12.12
C TYR A 223 6.83 -13.06 -13.12
N ARG A 224 6.29 -14.14 -12.60
CA ARG A 224 5.71 -15.23 -13.39
C ARG A 224 4.24 -14.90 -13.62
N CYS A 225 3.83 -14.79 -14.88
CA CYS A 225 2.49 -14.37 -15.25
C CYS A 225 1.41 -15.18 -14.50
N GLY A 226 0.55 -14.49 -13.73
CA GLY A 226 -0.55 -15.10 -12.99
C GLY A 226 -0.18 -15.64 -11.61
N GLU A 227 1.08 -15.57 -11.18
CA GLU A 227 1.45 -15.93 -9.81
C GLU A 227 0.94 -14.88 -8.79
N PRO A 228 0.70 -15.27 -7.53
CA PRO A 228 0.48 -14.34 -6.44
C PRO A 228 1.69 -13.43 -6.20
N LEU A 229 1.47 -12.14 -5.94
CA LEU A 229 2.56 -11.19 -5.65
C LEU A 229 3.39 -11.58 -4.42
N THR A 230 2.78 -12.26 -3.46
CA THR A 230 3.48 -12.80 -2.29
C THR A 230 4.58 -13.77 -2.72
N SER A 231 4.32 -14.65 -3.68
CA SER A 231 5.30 -15.60 -4.22
C SER A 231 6.44 -14.91 -4.98
N LEU A 232 6.16 -13.82 -5.70
CA LEU A 232 7.21 -12.99 -6.31
C LEU A 232 8.13 -12.37 -5.24
N ILE A 233 7.54 -11.79 -4.20
CA ILE A 233 8.27 -11.14 -3.10
C ILE A 233 9.09 -12.17 -2.31
N GLU A 234 8.51 -13.33 -2.00
CA GLU A 234 9.19 -14.44 -1.31
C GLU A 234 10.42 -14.92 -2.10
N ARG A 235 10.34 -15.03 -3.43
CA ARG A 235 11.51 -15.40 -4.25
C ARG A 235 12.61 -14.34 -4.22
N ALA A 236 12.24 -13.07 -4.26
CA ALA A 236 13.23 -11.98 -4.16
C ALA A 236 13.86 -11.93 -2.76
N ASP A 237 13.08 -12.13 -1.70
CA ASP A 237 13.55 -12.18 -0.32
C ASP A 237 14.47 -13.37 -0.06
N GLN A 238 14.10 -14.56 -0.53
CA GLN A 238 14.94 -15.75 -0.41
C GLN A 238 16.24 -15.61 -1.23
N ALA A 239 16.20 -14.92 -2.38
CA ALA A 239 17.39 -14.57 -3.12
C ALA A 239 18.29 -13.59 -2.35
N LEU A 240 17.71 -12.59 -1.67
CA LEU A 240 18.43 -11.65 -0.80
C LEU A 240 19.08 -12.37 0.38
N TYR A 241 18.34 -13.28 1.00
CA TYR A 241 18.87 -14.14 2.06
C TYR A 241 20.06 -14.97 1.56
N SER A 242 19.97 -15.54 0.36
CA SER A 242 21.09 -16.26 -0.27
C SER A 242 22.32 -15.36 -0.51
N ALA A 243 22.11 -14.11 -0.92
CA ALA A 243 23.20 -13.13 -1.06
C ALA A 243 23.91 -12.87 0.28
N LYS A 244 23.15 -12.78 1.38
CA LYS A 244 23.70 -12.63 2.74
C LYS A 244 24.50 -13.85 3.20
N ASP A 245 24.09 -15.05 2.81
CA ASP A 245 24.75 -16.31 3.18
C ASP A 245 26.02 -16.60 2.36
N VAL A 246 26.05 -16.22 1.08
CA VAL A 246 27.19 -16.46 0.17
C VAL A 246 28.36 -15.49 0.43
N GLY A 247 28.16 -14.48 1.28
CA GLY A 247 29.23 -13.59 1.73
C GLY A 247 28.92 -12.10 1.67
N ARG A 248 27.66 -11.72 1.35
CA ARG A 248 27.22 -10.32 1.18
C ARG A 248 27.89 -9.63 -0.01
N ASP A 249 27.64 -8.33 -0.19
CA ASP A 249 28.13 -7.54 -1.34
C ASP A 249 27.94 -8.25 -2.70
N CYS A 250 26.74 -8.80 -2.92
CA CYS A 250 26.43 -9.52 -4.15
C CYS A 250 24.95 -9.46 -4.52
N VAL A 251 24.68 -9.84 -5.77
CA VAL A 251 23.34 -9.98 -6.32
C VAL A 251 23.04 -11.47 -6.50
N CYS A 252 21.89 -11.92 -6.01
CA CYS A 252 21.42 -13.29 -6.17
C CYS A 252 20.02 -13.32 -6.78
N PHE A 253 19.70 -14.44 -7.42
CA PHE A 253 18.37 -14.75 -7.92
C PHE A 253 18.13 -16.25 -7.78
N LEU A 254 16.87 -16.62 -7.58
CA LEU A 254 16.46 -18.03 -7.62
C LEU A 254 16.01 -18.39 -9.03
N ARG A 255 16.43 -19.57 -9.50
CA ARG A 255 16.00 -20.13 -10.78
C ARG A 255 14.56 -20.63 -10.69
#